data_AF-A0A2H9NA85-F1
#
_entry.id   AF-A0A2H9NA85-F1
#
_cell.length_a   1.000
_cell.length_b   1.000
_cell.length_c   1.000
_cell.angle_alpha   90.00
_cell.angle_beta   90.00
_cell.angle_gamma   90.00
#
_symmetry.space_group_name_H-M   'P 1'
#
loop_
_entity.id
_entity.type
_entity.pdbx_description
1 polymer ?
#
loop_
_entity_poly.entity_id
_entity_poly.type
_entity_poly.pdbx_seq_one_letter_code
_entity_poly.pdbx_strand_id
1 'polypeptide(L)'
;MAEIKVRMAIDPFRVLGKALAGARKPRISGRVVSIDYDEVADILYVKFKHVRIVDNESLDNEGLIVASLDEQGEVAGLMIMEASRFAGAS
;
A
#
# COMPACT_ATOMS: atom_id res chain seq x y z
N MET A 1 -16.37 21.91 22.16
CA MET A 1 -15.43 21.45 21.11
C MET A 1 -16.10 20.30 20.38
N ALA A 2 -16.25 20.38 19.07
CA ALA A 2 -16.77 19.27 18.28
C ALA A 2 -15.67 18.21 18.14
N GLU A 3 -15.93 17.00 18.59
CA GLU A 3 -15.05 15.86 18.38
C GLU A 3 -15.22 15.41 16.92
N ILE A 4 -14.30 15.81 16.05
CA ILE A 4 -14.32 15.33 14.67
C ILE A 4 -13.97 13.84 14.72
N LYS A 5 -14.90 13.00 14.31
CA LYS A 5 -14.66 11.56 14.17
C LYS A 5 -13.76 11.35 12.95
N VAL A 6 -12.45 11.46 13.16
CA VAL A 6 -11.43 11.27 12.12
C VAL A 6 -11.39 9.80 11.75
N ARG A 7 -11.71 9.49 10.50
CA ARG A 7 -11.58 8.16 9.90
C ARG A 7 -11.17 8.31 8.45
N MET A 8 -10.38 7.37 7.94
CA MET A 8 -10.15 7.23 6.51
C MET A 8 -11.39 6.59 5.85
N ALA A 9 -11.59 6.82 4.55
CA ALA A 9 -12.67 6.18 3.80
C ALA A 9 -12.53 4.65 3.74
N ILE A 10 -11.31 4.14 3.81
CA ILE A 10 -10.98 2.71 3.93
C ILE A 10 -10.16 2.46 5.20
N ASP A 11 -10.14 1.22 5.70
CA ASP A 11 -9.15 0.79 6.69
C ASP A 11 -7.85 0.41 5.95
N PRO A 12 -6.79 1.23 6.01
CA PRO A 12 -5.60 1.00 5.21
C PRO A 12 -4.80 -0.22 5.67
N PHE A 13 -4.88 -0.59 6.94
CA PHE A 13 -4.19 -1.76 7.47
C PHE A 13 -4.87 -3.05 7.03
N ARG A 14 -6.21 -3.05 6.99
CA ARG A 14 -6.98 -4.17 6.42
C ARG A 14 -6.68 -4.34 4.93
N VAL A 15 -6.66 -3.25 4.16
CA VAL A 15 -6.33 -3.27 2.73
C VAL A 15 -4.92 -3.80 2.52
N LEU A 16 -3.92 -3.27 3.24
CA LEU A 16 -2.54 -3.74 3.16
C LEU A 16 -2.41 -5.23 3.47
N GLY A 17 -3.06 -5.72 4.54
CA GLY A 17 -3.02 -7.13 4.91
C GLY A 17 -3.60 -8.05 3.83
N LYS A 18 -4.72 -7.67 3.22
CA LYS A 18 -5.35 -8.43 2.13
C LYS A 18 -4.55 -8.39 0.84
N ALA A 19 -4.01 -7.23 0.48
CA ALA A 19 -3.13 -7.09 -0.68
C ALA A 19 -1.92 -8.03 -0.54
N LEU A 20 -1.24 -7.99 0.60
CA LEU A 20 -0.07 -8.83 0.84
C LEU A 20 -0.36 -10.33 0.86
N ALA A 21 -1.58 -10.75 1.23
CA ALA A 21 -1.99 -12.14 1.15
C ALA A 21 -2.08 -12.66 -0.30
N GLY A 22 -2.41 -11.78 -1.26
CA GLY A 22 -2.47 -12.10 -2.69
C GLY A 22 -1.15 -11.91 -3.45
N ALA A 23 -0.21 -11.16 -2.87
CA ALA A 23 1.07 -10.84 -3.48
C ALA A 23 2.05 -12.04 -3.50
N ARG A 24 2.84 -12.16 -4.57
CA ARG A 24 3.93 -13.14 -4.69
C ARG A 24 5.06 -12.76 -3.74
N LYS A 25 5.06 -13.35 -2.52
CA LYS A 25 6.10 -13.26 -1.47
C LYS A 25 7.02 -12.03 -1.57
N PRO A 26 6.49 -10.81 -1.39
CA PRO A 26 7.36 -9.66 -1.33
C PRO A 26 8.19 -9.78 -0.04
N ARG A 27 9.51 -9.72 -0.15
CA ARG A 27 10.41 -9.64 1.02
C ARG A 27 10.31 -8.25 1.63
N ILE A 28 9.15 -7.93 2.19
CA ILE A 28 8.91 -6.66 2.86
C ILE A 28 9.45 -6.80 4.27
N SER A 29 10.65 -6.25 4.48
CA SER A 29 11.20 -6.09 5.82
C SER A 29 11.04 -4.63 6.23
N GLY A 30 10.26 -4.36 7.28
CA GLY A 30 10.11 -3.00 7.78
C GLY A 30 8.83 -2.73 8.56
N ARG A 31 8.78 -1.56 9.19
CA ARG A 31 7.57 -0.97 9.74
C ARG A 31 6.97 -0.02 8.70
N VAL A 32 5.65 0.14 8.68
CA VAL A 32 5.00 1.17 7.87
C VAL A 32 5.36 2.54 8.46
N VAL A 33 5.95 3.41 7.66
CA VAL A 33 6.33 4.79 8.06
C VAL A 33 5.33 5.83 7.57
N SER A 34 4.60 5.54 6.50
CA SER A 34 3.57 6.43 5.94
C SER A 34 2.51 5.62 5.23
N ILE A 35 1.27 6.07 5.33
CA ILE A 35 0.12 5.59 4.58
C ILE A 35 -0.59 6.81 4.03
N ASP A 36 -0.87 6.80 2.73
CA ASP A 36 -1.64 7.84 2.06
C ASP A 36 -2.64 7.20 1.10
N TYR A 37 -3.90 7.62 1.17
CA TYR A 37 -4.96 7.09 0.31
C TYR A 37 -5.48 8.21 -0.58
N ASP A 38 -5.26 8.04 -1.89
CA ASP A 38 -5.86 8.89 -2.91
C ASP A 38 -7.23 8.32 -3.28
N GLU A 39 -8.29 8.94 -2.75
CA GLU A 39 -9.68 8.55 -3.00
C GLU A 39 -10.09 8.74 -4.48
N VAL A 40 -9.48 9.68 -5.20
CA VAL A 40 -9.83 9.97 -6.59
C VAL A 40 -9.23 8.92 -7.52
N ALA A 41 -7.98 8.54 -7.27
CA ALA A 41 -7.31 7.49 -8.03
C ALA A 41 -7.62 6.06 -7.54
N ASP A 42 -8.22 5.93 -6.34
CA ASP A 42 -8.38 4.68 -5.60
C ASP A 42 -7.05 3.93 -5.41
N ILE A 43 -6.01 4.66 -5.00
CA ILE A 43 -4.67 4.12 -4.77
C ILE A 43 -4.26 4.32 -3.31
N LEU A 44 -3.88 3.23 -2.65
CA LEU A 44 -3.26 3.27 -1.33
C LEU A 44 -1.73 3.19 -1.47
N TYR A 45 -1.06 4.28 -1.11
CA TYR A 45 0.39 4.36 -1.02
C TYR A 45 0.85 3.97 0.38
N VAL A 46 1.76 3.00 0.46
CA VAL A 46 2.37 2.57 1.72
C VAL A 46 3.88 2.73 1.61
N LYS A 47 4.51 3.41 2.56
CA LYS A 47 5.98 3.50 2.62
C LYS A 47 6.50 2.71 3.80
N PHE A 48 7.59 1.97 3.60
CA PHE A 48 8.32 1.26 4.65
C PHE A 48 9.62 1.97 5.03
N LYS A 49 10.16 2.80 4.14
CA LYS A 49 11.40 3.57 4.35
C LYS A 49 11.27 4.97 3.73
N HIS A 50 11.98 5.94 4.29
CA HIS A 50 12.14 7.27 3.68
C HIS A 50 13.34 7.28 2.74
N VAL A 51 13.18 6.65 1.58
CA VAL A 51 14.22 6.54 0.55
C VAL A 51 13.66 6.95 -0.80
N ARG A 52 14.58 7.22 -1.73
CA ARG A 52 14.24 7.51 -3.12
C ARG A 52 13.72 6.23 -3.79
N ILE A 53 12.58 6.35 -4.45
CA ILE A 53 12.07 5.30 -5.34
C ILE A 53 12.72 5.49 -6.71
N VAL A 54 13.27 4.42 -7.26
CA VAL A 54 13.90 4.44 -8.60
C VAL A 54 13.26 3.49 -9.59
N ASP A 55 12.53 2.48 -9.11
CA ASP A 55 11.85 1.51 -9.96
C ASP A 55 10.55 1.01 -9.34
N ASN A 56 9.72 0.33 -10.13
CA ASN A 56 8.49 -0.29 -9.69
C ASN A 56 8.27 -1.67 -10.33
N GLU A 57 7.84 -2.64 -9.54
CA GLU A 57 7.58 -4.01 -9.99
C GLU A 57 6.22 -4.52 -9.52
N SER A 58 5.48 -5.20 -10.41
CA SER A 58 4.21 -5.84 -10.03
C SER A 58 4.47 -7.06 -9.13
N LEU A 59 3.73 -7.15 -8.03
CA LEU A 59 3.77 -8.26 -7.08
C LEU A 59 2.64 -9.28 -7.31
N ASP A 60 1.70 -8.98 -8.20
CA ASP A 60 0.63 -9.89 -8.59
C ASP A 60 0.50 -9.98 -10.12
N ASN A 61 -0.40 -10.84 -10.58
CA ASN A 61 -0.64 -11.05 -12.02
C ASN A 61 -1.52 -9.95 -12.63
N GLU A 62 -2.28 -9.24 -11.81
CA GLU A 62 -3.26 -8.25 -12.26
C GLU A 62 -2.67 -6.84 -12.32
N GLY A 63 -1.49 -6.62 -11.74
CA GLY A 63 -0.88 -5.29 -11.65
C GLY A 63 -1.47 -4.43 -10.54
N LEU A 64 -2.28 -5.00 -9.64
CA LEU A 64 -2.97 -4.24 -8.59
C LEU A 64 -2.05 -3.92 -7.41
N ILE A 65 -1.00 -4.70 -7.22
CA ILE A 65 -0.05 -4.51 -6.13
C ILE A 65 1.32 -4.29 -6.73
N VAL A 66 1.82 -3.06 -6.62
CA VAL A 66 3.11 -2.68 -7.19
C VAL A 66 4.08 -2.34 -6.06
N ALA A 67 5.23 -3.00 -6.05
CA ALA A 67 6.34 -2.65 -5.18
C ALA A 67 7.09 -1.45 -5.75
N SER A 68 7.35 -0.46 -4.90
CA SER A 68 8.28 0.62 -5.20
C SER A 68 9.65 0.27 -4.63
N LEU A 69 10.67 0.23 -5.50
CA LEU A 69 12.02 -0.21 -5.17
C LEU A 69 12.98 0.96 -4.97
N ASP A 70 13.90 0.80 -4.03
CA ASP A 70 15.03 1.71 -3.84
C ASP A 70 16.22 1.38 -4.77
N GLU A 71 17.29 2.17 -4.66
CA GLU A 71 18.51 2.00 -5.47
C GLU A 71 19.21 0.65 -5.28
N GLN A 72 18.89 -0.08 -4.21
CA GLN A 72 19.42 -1.40 -3.92
C GLN A 72 18.52 -2.52 -4.42
N GLY A 73 17.38 -2.18 -5.04
CA GLY A 73 16.36 -3.15 -5.45
C GLY A 73 15.51 -3.67 -4.29
N GLU A 74 15.58 -3.04 -3.11
CA GLU A 74 14.79 -3.43 -1.95
C GLU A 74 13.44 -2.72 -1.94
N VAL A 75 12.41 -3.38 -1.40
CA VAL A 75 11.07 -2.79 -1.33
C VAL A 75 11.06 -1.62 -0.34
N ALA A 76 10.84 -0.42 -0.86
CA ALA A 76 10.73 0.83 -0.11
C ALA A 76 9.28 1.23 0.16
N GLY A 77 8.34 0.76 -0.67
CA GLY A 77 6.91 1.01 -0.51
C GLY A 77 6.05 0.15 -1.41
N LEU A 78 4.74 0.37 -1.34
CA LEU A 78 3.73 -0.24 -2.19
C LEU A 78 2.80 0.82 -2.76
N MET A 79 2.32 0.57 -3.97
CA MET A 79 1.11 1.16 -4.52
C MET A 79 0.09 0.04 -4.68
N ILE A 80 -1.03 0.17 -3.98
CA ILE A 80 -2.15 -0.77 -4.08
C ILE A 80 -3.24 -0.06 -4.88
N MET A 81 -3.41 -0.46 -6.13
CA MET A 81 -4.43 0.04 -7.03
C MET A 81 -5.79 -0.57 -6.71
N GLU A 82 -6.85 0.15 -7.01
CA GLU A 82 -8.23 -0.25 -6.70
C GLU A 82 -8.38 -0.65 -5.22
N ALA A 83 -7.76 0.14 -4.34
CA ALA A 83 -7.58 -0.17 -2.92
C ALA A 83 -8.91 -0.46 -2.21
N SER A 84 -9.99 0.21 -2.63
CA SER A 84 -11.35 -0.02 -2.14
C SER A 84 -11.84 -1.47 -2.32
N ARG A 85 -11.37 -2.21 -3.35
CA ARG A 85 -11.72 -3.64 -3.56
C ARG A 85 -11.25 -4.52 -2.41
N PHE A 86 -10.12 -4.17 -1.81
CA PHE A 86 -9.58 -4.87 -0.65
C PHE A 86 -10.30 -4.47 0.64
N ALA A 87 -10.97 -3.32 0.68
CA ALA A 87 -11.68 -2.83 1.86
C ALA A 87 -12.98 -3.62 2.16
N GLY A 88 -13.57 -4.29 1.16
CA GLY A 88 -14.87 -4.99 1.26
C GLY A 88 -14.87 -6.34 2.01
N ALA A 89 -15.99 -6.61 2.71
CA ALA A 89 -16.45 -7.77 3.50
C ALA A 89 -15.50 -8.92 3.94
N SER A 90 -15.56 -9.18 5.25
CA SER A 90 -15.43 -10.48 5.94
C SER A 90 -16.37 -10.36 7.13
#